data_AF-H5XXP2-F1
#
_entry.id   AF-H5XXP2-F1
#
_cell.length_a   1.000
_cell.length_b   1.000
_cell.length_c   1.000
_cell.angle_alpha   90.00
_cell.angle_beta   90.00
_cell.angle_gamma   90.00
#
_symmetry.space_group_name_H-M   'P 1'
#
loop_
_entity.id
_entity.type
_entity.pdbx_description
1 polymer ?
#
loop_
_entity_poly.entity_id
_entity_poly.type
_entity_poly.pdbx_seq_one_letter_code
_entity_poly.pdbx_strand_id
1 'polypeptide(L)'
;MKRRMMALVIGLCFSLLGCSAGETDRTPREIDPTIDVCPVCRMTVIDERFAAQTIDSQGQVEIFDDIGCLSIFMRRLEAGKKNGIAAAYVKDFESVEWLSAQEAFYVQGRIDTPMSFGIVAFADEETARKFAEEAGGRQMTWEQVLTEQLTIGLDIEFNQEEFNVQNRDAEETREEGGN
;
A
#
# COMPACT_ATOMS: atom_id res chain seq x y z
N MET A 1 -2.74 -48.06 44.45
CA MET A 1 -2.37 -46.63 44.45
C MET A 1 -1.50 -46.22 43.25
N LYS A 2 -0.52 -47.02 42.80
CA LYS A 2 0.40 -46.70 41.69
C LYS A 2 -0.24 -46.59 40.28
N ARG A 3 -1.34 -47.31 40.00
CA ARG A 3 -2.04 -47.28 38.69
C ARG A 3 -2.95 -46.07 38.48
N ARG A 4 -3.50 -45.49 39.56
CA ARG A 4 -4.34 -44.27 39.48
C ARG A 4 -3.50 -43.00 39.34
N MET A 5 -2.28 -43.02 39.89
CA MET A 5 -1.33 -41.90 39.81
C MET A 5 -0.68 -41.78 38.42
N MET A 6 -0.64 -42.86 37.63
CA MET A 6 -0.11 -42.85 36.27
C MET A 6 -1.13 -42.34 35.24
N ALA A 7 -2.43 -42.49 35.49
CA ALA A 7 -3.49 -41.94 34.64
C ALA A 7 -3.64 -40.42 34.78
N LEU A 8 -3.26 -39.86 35.93
CA LEU A 8 -3.38 -38.42 36.21
C LEU A 8 -2.23 -37.59 35.58
N VAL A 9 -1.08 -38.21 35.31
CA VAL A 9 0.07 -37.55 34.66
C VAL A 9 -0.07 -37.55 33.13
N ILE A 10 -0.75 -38.54 32.55
CA ILE A 10 -0.96 -38.63 31.09
C ILE A 10 -2.09 -37.70 30.61
N GLY A 11 -3.06 -37.37 31.48
CA GLY A 11 -4.13 -36.40 31.19
C GLY A 11 -3.71 -34.92 31.23
N LEU A 12 -2.58 -34.59 31.87
CA LEU A 12 -2.11 -33.21 32.04
C LEU A 12 -1.17 -32.75 30.90
N CYS A 13 -0.68 -33.67 30.06
CA CYS A 13 0.21 -33.36 28.94
C CYS A 13 -0.53 -33.07 27.61
N PHE A 14 -1.86 -33.17 27.56
CA PHE A 14 -2.61 -33.01 26.31
C PHE A 14 -3.13 -31.57 26.05
N SER A 15 -2.79 -30.61 26.92
CA SER A 15 -3.30 -29.23 26.87
C SER A 15 -2.40 -28.21 26.15
N LEU A 16 -1.34 -28.63 25.46
CA LEU A 16 -0.36 -27.71 24.83
C LEU A 16 -0.32 -27.71 23.30
N LEU A 17 -1.32 -28.28 22.61
CA LEU A 17 -1.42 -28.26 21.14
C LEU A 17 -2.39 -27.18 20.60
N GLY A 18 -2.62 -26.12 21.37
CA GLY A 18 -3.27 -24.91 20.87
C GLY A 18 -2.25 -24.01 20.20
N CYS A 19 -1.77 -24.36 19.00
CA CYS A 19 -1.21 -23.34 18.11
C CYS A 19 -2.39 -22.46 17.69
N SER A 20 -2.60 -21.34 18.40
CA SER A 20 -3.35 -20.24 17.81
C SER A 20 -2.59 -19.88 16.54
N ALA A 21 -3.18 -20.15 15.37
CA ALA A 21 -2.78 -19.47 14.15
C ALA A 21 -2.88 -17.98 14.48
N GLY A 22 -1.73 -17.34 14.71
CA GLY A 22 -1.67 -15.96 15.17
C GLY A 22 -2.42 -15.10 14.17
N GLU A 23 -3.39 -14.33 14.65
CA GLU A 23 -4.07 -13.33 13.83
C GLU A 23 -3.03 -12.28 13.46
N THR A 24 -2.68 -12.21 12.17
CA THR A 24 -1.80 -11.17 11.66
C THR A 24 -2.53 -9.84 11.82
N ASP A 25 -1.95 -8.92 12.58
CA ASP A 25 -2.49 -7.58 12.75
C ASP A 25 -2.53 -6.89 11.38
N ARG A 26 -3.72 -6.40 11.02
CA ARG A 26 -3.97 -5.68 9.77
C ARG A 26 -4.41 -4.26 10.04
N THR A 27 -4.24 -3.75 11.26
CA THR A 27 -4.53 -2.36 11.58
C THR A 27 -3.42 -1.44 11.07
N PRO A 28 -3.76 -0.22 10.59
CA PRO A 28 -2.75 0.69 10.11
C PRO A 28 -1.84 1.18 11.24
N ARG A 29 -0.58 1.47 10.90
CA ARG A 29 0.41 1.95 11.87
C ARG A 29 0.49 3.47 11.78
N GLU A 30 0.78 4.14 12.90
CA GLU A 30 1.15 5.55 12.89
C GLU A 30 2.46 5.80 12.14
N ILE A 31 2.55 6.96 11.49
CA ILE A 31 3.71 7.38 10.72
C ILE A 31 4.77 7.93 11.69
N ASP A 32 6.01 7.46 11.56
CA ASP A 32 7.18 8.00 12.23
C ASP A 32 8.10 8.65 11.18
N PRO A 33 8.08 9.99 11.03
CA PRO A 33 8.86 10.69 10.03
C PRO A 33 10.38 10.58 10.24
N THR A 34 10.86 9.99 11.34
CA THR A 34 12.29 9.77 11.57
C THR A 34 12.80 8.49 10.89
N ILE A 35 11.91 7.56 10.56
CA ILE A 35 12.27 6.24 10.00
C ILE A 35 11.47 5.86 8.76
N ASP A 36 10.28 6.43 8.56
CA ASP A 36 9.38 6.06 7.47
C ASP A 36 9.77 6.76 6.17
N VAL A 37 10.35 5.97 5.28
CA VAL A 37 10.82 6.39 3.96
C VAL A 37 10.06 5.62 2.91
N CYS A 38 9.39 6.33 2.01
CA CYS A 38 8.62 5.72 0.94
C CYS A 38 9.50 4.83 0.05
N PRO A 39 9.15 3.55 -0.17
CA PRO A 39 9.97 2.64 -0.97
C PRO A 39 9.96 3.00 -2.47
N VAL A 40 9.03 3.84 -2.92
CA VAL A 40 8.88 4.24 -4.32
C VAL A 40 9.66 5.53 -4.64
N CYS A 41 9.41 6.62 -3.92
CA CYS A 41 10.07 7.91 -4.18
C CYS A 41 11.31 8.17 -3.33
N ARG A 42 11.57 7.35 -2.30
CA ARG A 42 12.70 7.49 -1.35
C ARG A 42 12.67 8.78 -0.51
N MET A 43 11.54 9.48 -0.49
CA MET A 43 11.29 10.60 0.40
C MET A 43 10.81 10.12 1.76
N THR A 44 11.16 10.87 2.81
CA THR A 44 10.57 10.73 4.14
C THR A 44 9.10 11.14 4.09
N VAL A 45 8.23 10.35 4.74
CA VAL A 45 6.80 10.65 4.83
C VAL A 45 6.59 11.72 5.90
N ILE A 46 6.28 12.94 5.46
CA ILE A 46 6.12 14.11 6.35
C ILE A 46 4.69 14.62 6.32
N ASP A 47 4.11 14.76 5.13
CA ASP A 47 2.75 15.28 4.97
C ASP A 47 1.75 14.12 4.93
N GLU A 48 1.23 13.80 6.11
CA GLU A 48 0.36 12.64 6.28
C GLU A 48 -0.92 12.71 5.45
N ARG A 49 -1.39 13.90 5.03
CA ARG A 49 -2.63 14.04 4.25
C ARG A 49 -2.62 13.25 2.93
N PHE A 50 -1.43 12.97 2.41
CA PHE A 50 -1.22 12.23 1.16
C PHE A 50 -0.71 10.81 1.39
N ALA A 51 -0.44 10.47 2.65
CA ALA A 51 0.21 9.22 2.98
C ALA A 51 -0.73 8.04 2.78
N ALA A 52 -0.10 6.92 2.47
CA ALA A 52 -0.76 5.66 2.26
C ALA A 52 0.09 4.54 2.87
N GLN A 53 -0.49 3.37 3.08
CA GLN A 53 0.29 2.20 3.46
C GLN A 53 -0.34 0.90 2.97
N THR A 54 0.49 -0.13 2.83
CA THR A 54 0.03 -1.52 2.65
C THR A 54 0.50 -2.38 3.80
N ILE A 55 -0.29 -3.38 4.13
CA ILE A 55 0.07 -4.43 5.08
C ILE A 55 0.01 -5.76 4.32
N ASP A 56 1.11 -6.50 4.34
CA ASP A 56 1.17 -7.80 3.68
C ASP A 56 0.58 -8.94 4.53
N SER A 57 0.49 -10.13 3.95
CA SER A 57 -0.03 -11.35 4.60
C SER A 57 0.80 -11.81 5.80
N GLN A 58 2.02 -11.30 5.95
CA GLN A 58 2.91 -11.52 7.09
C GLN A 58 2.86 -10.38 8.11
N GLY A 59 2.09 -9.31 7.84
CA GLY A 59 1.97 -8.13 8.69
C GLY A 59 3.07 -7.08 8.45
N GLN A 60 3.85 -7.20 7.37
CA GLN A 60 4.84 -6.18 7.02
C GLN A 60 4.13 -4.94 6.50
N VAL A 61 4.52 -3.78 7.02
CA VAL A 61 3.94 -2.49 6.67
C VAL A 61 4.91 -1.73 5.76
N GLU A 62 4.42 -1.31 4.60
CA GLU A 62 5.10 -0.35 3.72
C GLU A 62 4.30 0.94 3.71
N ILE A 63 4.95 2.08 3.99
CA ILE A 63 4.31 3.40 4.02
C ILE A 63 4.77 4.22 2.82
N PHE A 64 3.86 4.97 2.23
CA PHE A 64 4.06 5.78 1.03
C PHE A 64 3.78 7.24 1.34
N ASP A 65 4.59 8.12 0.75
CA ASP A 65 4.51 9.58 0.88
C ASP A 65 3.36 10.19 0.05
N ASP A 66 2.85 9.43 -0.93
CA ASP A 66 1.81 9.88 -1.85
C ASP A 66 0.95 8.66 -2.29
N ILE A 67 -0.35 8.86 -2.48
CA ILE A 67 -1.28 7.83 -2.98
C ILE A 67 -0.82 7.31 -4.36
N GLY A 68 -0.22 8.15 -5.20
CA GLY A 68 0.34 7.69 -6.47
C GLY A 68 1.55 6.76 -6.32
N CYS A 69 2.34 6.92 -5.26
CA CYS A 69 3.40 5.97 -4.92
C CYS A 69 2.82 4.61 -4.53
N LEU A 70 1.74 4.58 -3.74
CA LEU A 70 1.00 3.34 -3.44
C LEU A 70 0.54 2.64 -4.74
N SER A 71 -0.07 3.40 -5.66
CA SER A 71 -0.54 2.85 -6.95
C SER A 71 0.59 2.21 -7.75
N ILE A 72 1.73 2.90 -7.91
CA ILE A 72 2.91 2.37 -8.61
C ILE A 72 3.41 1.08 -7.95
N PHE A 73 3.47 1.04 -6.62
CA PHE A 73 3.90 -0.14 -5.88
C PHE A 73 2.97 -1.34 -6.12
N MET A 74 1.66 -1.14 -6.00
CA MET A 74 0.66 -2.19 -6.22
C MET A 74 0.73 -2.77 -7.64
N ARG A 75 0.86 -1.91 -8.66
CA ARG A 75 1.00 -2.33 -10.07
C ARG A 75 2.28 -3.15 -10.32
N ARG A 76 3.39 -2.81 -9.65
CA ARG A 76 4.65 -3.58 -9.75
C ARG A 76 4.52 -4.96 -9.11
N LEU A 77 3.77 -5.08 -8.01
CA LEU A 77 3.50 -6.39 -7.38
C LEU A 77 2.69 -7.30 -8.31
N GLU A 78 1.65 -6.77 -8.96
CA GLU A 78 0.81 -7.54 -9.89
C GLU A 78 1.60 -8.11 -11.08
N ALA A 79 2.58 -7.35 -11.59
CA ALA A 79 3.46 -7.79 -12.67
C ALA A 79 4.44 -8.90 -12.24
N GLY A 80 4.68 -9.10 -10.94
CA GLY A 80 5.80 -9.91 -10.42
C GLY A 80 5.46 -11.07 -9.47
N LYS A 81 4.35 -11.05 -8.71
CA LYS A 81 3.87 -12.13 -7.81
C LYS A 81 2.54 -11.75 -7.13
N LYS A 82 1.53 -12.62 -7.26
CA LYS A 82 0.12 -12.32 -6.92
C LYS A 82 -0.32 -12.39 -5.45
N ASN A 83 0.52 -12.75 -4.49
CA ASN A 83 0.05 -12.96 -3.12
C ASN A 83 0.96 -12.20 -2.16
N GLY A 84 0.49 -11.07 -1.65
CA GLY A 84 1.26 -10.25 -0.72
C GLY A 84 0.37 -9.40 0.13
N ILE A 85 -0.41 -8.50 -0.45
CA ILE A 85 -1.12 -7.47 0.32
C ILE A 85 -2.41 -8.01 0.94
N ALA A 86 -2.51 -7.89 2.26
CA ALA A 86 -3.69 -8.25 3.04
C ALA A 86 -4.59 -7.05 3.34
N ALA A 87 -4.04 -5.84 3.42
CA ALA A 87 -4.80 -4.60 3.59
C ALA A 87 -4.05 -3.41 2.97
N ALA A 88 -4.79 -2.38 2.57
CA ALA A 88 -4.25 -1.12 2.09
C ALA A 88 -5.06 0.03 2.70
N TYR A 89 -4.35 1.08 3.11
CA TYR A 89 -4.91 2.25 3.77
C TYR A 89 -4.42 3.54 3.13
N VAL A 90 -5.26 4.56 3.16
CA VAL A 90 -4.93 5.93 2.74
C VAL A 90 -5.38 6.88 3.85
N LYS A 91 -4.70 8.00 4.00
CA LYS A 91 -5.13 9.05 4.92
C LYS A 91 -6.26 9.87 4.31
N ASP A 92 -7.26 10.18 5.12
CA ASP A 92 -8.26 11.20 4.78
C ASP A 92 -7.56 12.56 4.64
N PHE A 93 -7.88 13.28 3.59
CA PHE A 93 -7.22 14.54 3.26
C PHE A 93 -7.47 15.66 4.27
N GLU A 94 -8.61 15.62 4.98
CA GLU A 94 -8.99 16.64 5.97
C GLU A 94 -8.67 16.21 7.40
N SER A 95 -9.09 15.01 7.80
CA SER A 95 -8.98 14.52 9.17
C SER A 95 -7.66 13.84 9.47
N VAL A 96 -6.94 13.37 8.45
CA VAL A 96 -5.69 12.58 8.60
C VAL A 96 -5.95 11.26 9.34
N GLU A 97 -7.19 10.78 9.36
CA GLU A 97 -7.52 9.44 9.83
C GLU A 97 -7.23 8.39 8.75
N TRP A 98 -6.89 7.17 9.16
CA TRP A 98 -6.69 6.07 8.24
C TRP A 98 -8.02 5.53 7.71
N LEU A 99 -8.14 5.45 6.39
CA LEU A 99 -9.27 4.89 5.68
C LEU A 99 -8.85 3.60 4.98
N SER A 100 -9.77 2.62 4.91
CA SER A 100 -9.61 1.50 3.98
C SER A 100 -9.52 2.04 2.55
N ALA A 101 -8.45 1.70 1.82
CA ALA A 101 -8.26 2.18 0.46
C ALA A 101 -9.39 1.73 -0.50
N GLN A 102 -10.05 0.61 -0.22
CA GLN A 102 -11.18 0.17 -1.03
C GLN A 102 -12.48 0.96 -0.76
N GLU A 103 -12.60 1.57 0.42
CA GLU A 103 -13.83 2.24 0.88
C GLU A 103 -13.73 3.77 0.79
N ALA A 104 -12.54 4.31 0.52
CA ALA A 104 -12.33 5.75 0.37
C ALA A 104 -12.82 6.29 -0.98
N PHE A 105 -13.16 7.58 -1.00
CA PHE A 105 -13.53 8.33 -2.20
C PHE A 105 -12.33 9.17 -2.66
N TYR A 106 -11.94 9.04 -3.92
CA TYR A 106 -10.74 9.68 -4.44
C TYR A 106 -11.07 10.86 -5.35
N VAL A 107 -10.22 11.88 -5.31
CA VAL A 107 -10.25 12.99 -6.26
C VAL A 107 -8.88 13.11 -6.89
N GLN A 108 -8.85 13.22 -8.22
CA GLN A 108 -7.67 13.61 -8.98
C GLN A 108 -7.86 14.97 -9.62
N GLY A 109 -6.89 15.86 -9.46
CA GLY A 109 -6.92 17.18 -10.07
C GLY A 109 -5.56 17.86 -10.03
N ARG A 110 -5.56 19.19 -10.23
CA ARG A 110 -4.37 20.03 -10.02
C ARG A 110 -4.19 20.30 -8.53
N ILE A 111 -3.76 19.28 -7.81
CA ILE A 111 -3.57 19.29 -6.36
C ILE A 111 -2.07 19.13 -6.11
N ASP A 112 -1.51 20.01 -5.29
CA ASP A 112 -0.10 19.94 -4.90
C ASP A 112 0.09 18.79 -3.91
N THR A 113 0.42 17.62 -4.43
CA THR A 113 0.82 16.43 -3.64
C THR A 113 2.35 16.29 -3.66
N PRO A 114 2.96 15.62 -2.67
CA PRO A 114 4.42 15.52 -2.52
C PRO A 114 5.12 15.04 -3.80
N MET A 115 4.48 14.11 -4.53
CA MET A 115 5.01 13.56 -5.78
C MET A 115 4.22 14.01 -7.02
N SER A 116 3.39 15.04 -6.89
CA SER A 116 2.63 15.69 -7.97
C SER A 116 1.71 14.74 -8.77
N PHE A 117 1.24 13.66 -8.14
CA PHE A 117 0.21 12.78 -8.73
C PHE A 117 -1.18 13.39 -8.68
N GLY A 118 -1.39 14.37 -7.80
CA GLY A 118 -2.64 15.11 -7.74
C GLY A 118 -3.81 14.28 -7.24
N ILE A 119 -3.57 13.23 -6.44
CA ILE A 119 -4.61 12.34 -5.89
C ILE A 119 -4.73 12.57 -4.38
N VAL A 120 -5.96 12.73 -3.91
CA VAL A 120 -6.32 12.78 -2.48
C VAL A 120 -7.49 11.86 -2.19
N ALA A 121 -7.67 11.47 -0.94
CA ALA A 121 -8.74 10.57 -0.49
C ALA A 121 -9.62 11.21 0.58
N PHE A 122 -10.88 10.81 0.62
CA PHE A 122 -11.89 11.29 1.56
C PHE A 122 -12.72 10.14 2.11
N ALA A 123 -13.16 10.28 3.35
CA ALA A 123 -14.07 9.35 4.02
C ALA A 123 -15.52 9.50 3.53
N ASP A 124 -15.89 10.67 3.03
CA ASP A 124 -17.25 11.03 2.62
C ASP A 124 -17.33 11.40 1.13
N GLU A 125 -18.32 10.82 0.44
CA GLU A 125 -18.53 11.02 -1.00
C GLU A 125 -18.95 12.47 -1.33
N GLU A 126 -19.75 13.10 -0.48
CA GLU A 126 -20.22 14.46 -0.72
C GLU A 126 -19.07 15.46 -0.58
N THR A 127 -18.20 15.28 0.41
CA THR A 127 -16.96 16.05 0.56
C THR A 127 -16.05 15.86 -0.64
N ALA A 128 -15.79 14.63 -1.06
CA ALA A 128 -14.98 14.34 -2.27
C ALA A 128 -15.55 15.03 -3.51
N ARG A 129 -16.88 14.97 -3.71
CA ARG A 129 -17.56 15.61 -4.83
C ARG A 129 -17.39 17.13 -4.82
N LYS A 130 -17.62 17.78 -3.67
CA LYS A 130 -17.45 19.23 -3.53
C LYS A 130 -16.01 19.64 -3.79
N PHE A 131 -15.05 18.92 -3.21
CA PHE A 131 -13.65 19.19 -3.41
C PHE A 131 -13.24 19.02 -4.88
N ALA A 132 -13.75 18.01 -5.59
CA ALA A 132 -13.51 17.84 -7.02
C ALA A 132 -14.02 19.04 -7.84
N GLU A 133 -15.21 19.57 -7.52
CA GLU A 133 -15.75 20.77 -8.16
C GLU A 133 -14.87 22.01 -7.91
N GLU A 134 -14.38 22.18 -6.67
CA GLU A 134 -13.53 23.32 -6.27
C GLU A 134 -12.12 23.24 -6.87
N ALA A 135 -11.52 22.06 -6.88
CA ALA A 135 -10.17 21.82 -7.41
C ALA A 135 -10.13 21.70 -8.94
N GLY A 136 -11.29 21.75 -9.61
CA GLY A 136 -11.39 21.46 -11.05
C GLY A 136 -10.91 20.04 -11.39
N GLY A 137 -11.08 19.11 -10.46
CA GLY A 137 -10.69 17.72 -10.56
C GLY A 137 -11.83 16.79 -10.99
N ARG A 138 -11.56 15.49 -10.93
CA ARG A 138 -12.54 14.43 -11.16
C ARG A 138 -12.49 13.43 -10.02
N GLN A 139 -13.62 12.79 -9.73
CA GLN A 139 -13.64 11.65 -8.82
C GLN A 139 -13.02 10.41 -9.47
N MET A 140 -12.41 9.56 -8.64
CA MET A 140 -11.86 8.29 -9.03
C MET A 140 -12.34 7.18 -8.09
N THR A 141 -12.50 5.99 -8.62
CA THR A 141 -12.64 4.77 -7.83
C THR A 141 -11.26 4.21 -7.46
N TRP A 142 -11.21 3.34 -6.46
CA TRP A 142 -9.97 2.62 -6.10
C TRP A 142 -9.37 1.85 -7.30
N GLU A 143 -10.20 1.21 -8.12
CA GLU A 143 -9.75 0.52 -9.33
C GLU A 143 -9.07 1.48 -10.32
N GLN A 144 -9.62 2.68 -10.48
CA GLN A 144 -9.02 3.70 -11.35
C GLN A 144 -7.70 4.22 -10.80
N VAL A 145 -7.57 4.38 -9.48
CA VAL A 145 -6.30 4.75 -8.83
C VAL A 145 -5.20 3.73 -9.18
N LEU A 146 -5.54 2.44 -9.26
CA LEU A 146 -4.60 1.36 -9.56
C LEU A 146 -4.33 1.13 -11.04
N THR A 147 -5.25 1.48 -11.93
CA THR A 147 -5.17 1.07 -13.35
C THR A 147 -4.86 2.22 -14.30
N GLU A 148 -5.28 3.44 -13.97
CA GLU A 148 -5.10 4.58 -14.86
C GLU A 148 -3.65 5.10 -14.81
N GLN A 149 -3.15 5.57 -15.96
CA GLN A 149 -1.85 6.21 -16.04
C GLN A 149 -1.89 7.52 -15.25
N LEU A 150 -1.15 7.55 -14.14
CA LEU A 150 -0.99 8.75 -13.34
C LEU A 150 -0.03 9.68 -14.07
N THR A 151 -0.55 10.74 -14.66
CA THR A 151 0.28 11.85 -15.13
C THR A 151 0.80 12.59 -13.90
N ILE A 152 2.08 12.38 -13.56
CA ILE A 152 2.81 13.30 -12.70
C ILE A 152 2.68 14.68 -13.34
N GLY A 153 2.47 15.76 -12.59
CA GLY A 153 2.34 17.15 -13.09
C GLY A 153 3.55 17.73 -13.85
N LEU A 154 4.33 16.91 -14.55
CA LEU A 154 5.23 17.24 -15.64
C LEU A 154 4.66 16.54 -16.87
N ASP A 155 4.57 17.20 -18.02
CA ASP A 155 4.11 16.63 -19.30
C ASP A 155 4.99 15.43 -19.77
N ILE A 156 4.97 14.33 -19.05
CA ILE A 156 5.64 13.06 -19.33
C ILE A 156 4.54 12.02 -19.23
N GLU A 157 3.97 11.69 -20.39
CA GLU A 157 3.20 10.46 -20.55
C GLU A 157 4.08 9.31 -20.03
N PHE A 158 3.67 8.65 -18.96
CA PHE A 158 4.36 7.43 -18.49
C PHE A 158 4.14 6.34 -19.55
N ASN A 159 4.99 6.34 -20.58
CA ASN A 159 4.94 5.34 -21.62
C ASN A 159 5.37 4.00 -21.04
N GLN A 160 4.42 3.07 -20.91
CA GLN A 160 4.68 1.70 -20.44
C GLN A 160 5.76 1.00 -21.29
N GLU A 161 5.91 1.40 -22.56
CA GLU A 161 6.93 0.84 -23.45
C GLU A 161 8.36 1.23 -23.04
N GLU A 162 8.60 2.46 -22.57
CA GLU A 162 9.95 2.89 -22.16
C GLU A 162 10.40 2.23 -20.85
N PHE A 163 9.47 1.99 -19.91
CA PHE A 163 9.78 1.27 -18.67
C PHE A 163 10.11 -0.21 -18.91
N ASN A 164 9.54 -0.82 -19.96
CA ASN A 164 9.86 -2.20 -20.34
C ASN A 164 11.19 -2.33 -21.09
N VAL A 165 11.70 -1.26 -21.70
CA VAL A 165 13.04 -1.26 -22.33
C VAL A 165 14.13 -1.31 -21.26
N GLN A 166 14.01 -0.53 -20.18
CA GLN A 166 15.00 -0.53 -19.09
C GLN A 166 15.12 -1.87 -18.35
N ASN A 167 14.08 -2.70 -18.36
CA ASN A 167 14.13 -4.04 -17.79
C ASN A 167 14.67 -5.10 -18.77
N ARG A 168 14.68 -4.84 -20.09
CA ARG A 168 15.35 -5.71 -21.07
C ARG A 168 16.87 -5.53 -21.06
N ASP A 169 17.35 -4.30 -20.89
CA ASP A 169 18.79 -4.01 -20.88
C ASP A 169 19.50 -4.60 -19.63
N ALA A 170 18.77 -4.81 -18.54
CA ALA A 170 19.25 -5.49 -17.34
C ALA A 170 19.27 -7.03 -17.46
N GLU A 171 18.54 -7.60 -18.42
CA GLU A 171 18.49 -9.04 -18.70
C GLU A 171 19.53 -9.42 -19.76
N GLU A 172 19.74 -8.57 -20.78
CA GLU A 172 20.71 -8.80 -21.86
C GLU A 172 22.17 -8.70 -21.38
N THR A 173 22.44 -8.00 -20.28
CA THR A 173 23.78 -7.95 -19.65
C THR A 173 24.12 -9.17 -18.78
N ARG A 174 23.18 -10.10 -18.55
CA ARG A 174 23.46 -11.36 -17.83
C ARG A 174 23.75 -12.56 -18.73
N GLU A 175 23.43 -12.50 -20.02
CA GLU A 175 23.68 -13.62 -20.94
C GLU A 175 25.04 -13.54 -21.67
N GLU A 176 25.70 -12.37 -21.73
CA GLU A 176 27.03 -12.25 -22.37
C GLU A 176 28.23 -12.42 -21.41
N GLY A 177 27.99 -12.67 -20.12
CA GLY A 177 29.05 -12.81 -19.10
C GLY A 177 29.46 -14.25 -18.76
N GLY A 178 29.09 -15.24 -19.58
CA GLY A 178 29.29 -16.66 -19.31
C GLY A 178 30.07 -17.38 -20.41
N ASN A 179 31.37 -17.15 -20.49
CA ASN A 179 32.33 -18.11 -21.03
C ASN A 179 33.67 -18.02 -20.29
#